data_AF-A0A7C4NBY6-F1
#
_entry.id   AF-A0A7C4NBY6-F1
#
_cell.length_a   1.000
_cell.length_b   1.000
_cell.length_c   1.000
_cell.angle_alpha   90.00
_cell.angle_beta   90.00
_cell.angle_gamma   90.00
#
_symmetry.space_group_name_H-M   'P 1'
#
loop_
_entity.id
_entity.type
_entity.pdbx_description
1 polymer ?
#
loop_
_entity_poly.entity_id
_entity_poly.type
_entity_poly.pdbx_seq_one_letter_code
_entity_poly.pdbx_strand_id
1 'polypeptide(L)'
;MKKWVVFLGLAFVLLTGFVVAINHADAASLIPLDLSKPESSQVEKPTASPSAEQDFQELKNKAQARIGEGWLYMRSFEKFDVDPPQEEGVIPLVDTTGDLWYYVNASGYVERFVTIFRTMDGKIQQVGVYSDGTAWNTMVDEIVEMAPFRFEPSDYGLPYGFRSPDFKSQKTVLENGLEVVRFTFTKQAEKPYKSLDYQASAPIVSHESSYVFDAVSGFFISKTDIVTMEDGTQRVFTYLEEEIKFDVKPPSDVLAYFELKKQREEQK
;
A
#
# COMPACT_ATOMS: atom_id res chain seq x y z
N MET A 1 22.72 4.59 -30.13
CA MET A 1 22.07 5.00 -28.87
C MET A 1 20.97 4.00 -28.56
N LYS A 2 21.19 3.11 -27.59
CA LYS A 2 20.20 2.13 -27.11
C LYS A 2 19.47 2.75 -25.92
N LYS A 3 18.16 3.01 -26.04
CA LYS A 3 17.29 3.29 -24.89
C LYS A 3 16.55 2.00 -24.59
N TRP A 4 16.84 1.40 -23.44
CA TRP A 4 16.16 0.22 -22.91
C TRP A 4 15.89 0.50 -21.42
N VAL A 5 14.61 0.33 -21.05
CA VAL A 5 14.07 0.00 -19.71
C VAL A 5 14.13 1.07 -18.62
N VAL A 6 13.04 1.83 -18.50
CA VAL A 6 12.40 2.17 -17.22
C VAL A 6 10.88 2.10 -17.47
N PHE A 7 10.27 0.91 -17.34
CA PHE A 7 8.83 0.74 -17.60
C PHE A 7 8.08 -0.05 -16.51
N LEU A 8 8.69 -0.31 -15.35
CA LEU A 8 8.03 -1.05 -14.25
C LEU A 8 7.57 -0.18 -13.06
N GLY A 9 7.81 1.13 -13.08
CA GLY A 9 7.45 2.01 -11.93
C GLY A 9 6.18 2.84 -12.12
N LEU A 10 5.73 3.10 -13.35
CA LEU A 10 4.69 4.11 -13.59
C LEU A 10 3.25 3.59 -13.39
N ALA A 11 3.02 2.28 -13.58
CA ALA A 11 1.68 1.71 -13.41
C ALA A 11 1.21 1.72 -11.94
N PHE A 12 2.13 1.68 -10.97
CA PHE A 12 1.80 1.74 -9.54
C PHE A 12 1.51 3.18 -9.08
N VAL A 13 2.20 4.17 -9.65
CA VAL A 13 2.02 5.61 -9.35
C VAL A 13 0.66 6.14 -9.80
N LEU A 14 0.02 5.49 -10.79
CA LEU A 14 -1.31 5.86 -11.27
C LEU A 14 -2.46 5.13 -10.55
N LEU A 15 -2.18 4.00 -9.89
CA LEU A 15 -3.18 3.18 -9.18
C LEU A 15 -3.35 3.59 -7.70
N THR A 16 -2.32 4.16 -7.08
CA THR A 16 -2.39 4.81 -5.78
C THR A 16 -2.14 6.31 -5.97
N GLY A 17 -3.21 7.10 -6.10
CA GLY A 17 -3.10 8.54 -5.92
C GLY A 17 -2.45 8.78 -4.55
N PHE A 18 -1.25 9.38 -4.56
CA PHE A 18 -0.17 9.31 -3.55
C PHE A 18 0.72 8.07 -3.59
N VAL A 19 1.65 8.07 -4.54
CA VAL A 19 3.02 7.64 -4.23
C VAL A 19 3.75 8.86 -3.68
N VAL A 20 3.84 8.96 -2.34
CA VAL A 20 5.04 9.58 -1.77
C VAL A 20 6.18 8.74 -2.29
N ALA A 21 6.98 9.33 -3.17
CA ALA A 21 8.24 8.76 -3.58
C ALA A 21 9.12 8.65 -2.33
N ILE A 22 9.06 7.52 -1.63
CA ILE A 22 10.20 7.04 -0.87
C ILE A 22 11.21 6.64 -1.95
N ASN A 23 11.98 7.63 -2.41
CA ASN A 23 13.26 7.37 -3.01
C ASN A 23 14.00 6.42 -2.07
N HIS A 24 14.20 5.19 -2.50
CA HIS A 24 15.39 4.45 -2.12
C HIS A 24 16.59 5.27 -2.63
N ALA A 25 17.01 6.24 -1.84
CA ALA A 25 18.30 6.86 -1.95
C ALA A 25 19.29 5.99 -1.17
N ASP A 26 19.80 4.95 -1.83
CA ASP A 26 21.18 4.56 -1.58
C ASP A 26 22.07 5.59 -2.27
N ALA A 27 22.63 6.51 -1.49
CA ALA A 27 23.82 7.27 -1.87
C ALA A 27 24.64 7.55 -0.62
N ALA A 28 25.67 6.73 -0.46
CA ALA A 28 26.70 6.85 0.55
C ALA A 28 27.63 8.06 0.33
N SER A 29 28.26 8.51 1.41
CA SER A 29 29.55 9.22 1.46
C SER A 29 30.05 9.20 2.93
N LEU A 30 30.82 8.19 3.38
CA LEU A 30 32.31 8.14 3.48
C LEU A 30 32.89 9.25 4.40
N ILE A 31 33.73 9.06 5.45
CA ILE A 31 34.94 8.22 5.79
C ILE A 31 35.22 8.37 7.33
N PRO A 32 36.15 7.68 8.05
CA PRO A 32 36.66 6.28 8.06
C PRO A 32 36.33 5.49 9.35
N LEU A 33 36.47 4.16 9.28
CA LEU A 33 36.56 3.26 10.43
C LEU A 33 37.95 3.35 11.09
N ASP A 34 38.00 3.41 12.42
CA ASP A 34 39.17 3.00 13.21
C ASP A 34 39.02 1.51 13.61
N LEU A 35 40.04 0.73 13.29
CA LEU A 35 40.10 -0.73 13.34
C LEU A 35 40.92 -1.19 14.54
N SER A 36 40.41 -1.00 15.75
CA SER A 36 40.90 -1.70 16.94
C SER A 36 39.85 -2.71 17.43
N LYS A 37 39.99 -3.96 16.95
CA LYS A 37 39.29 -5.21 17.38
C LYS A 37 39.48 -5.49 18.90
N PRO A 38 38.76 -6.46 19.54
CA PRO A 38 37.89 -7.53 18.98
C PRO A 38 36.48 -7.59 19.63
N GLU A 39 35.46 -8.17 19.01
CA GLU A 39 35.19 -9.61 19.08
C GLU A 39 34.21 -10.08 18.00
N SER A 40 34.52 -11.26 17.47
CA SER A 40 33.72 -12.00 16.51
C SER A 40 32.44 -12.50 17.19
N SER A 41 31.33 -11.83 16.93
CA SER A 41 30.03 -12.49 16.92
C SER A 41 29.64 -12.69 15.47
N GLN A 42 29.60 -13.94 15.01
CA GLN A 42 28.83 -14.25 13.82
C GLN A 42 27.38 -13.89 14.15
N VAL A 43 26.91 -12.78 13.59
CA VAL A 43 25.50 -12.43 13.60
C VAL A 43 24.84 -13.44 12.67
N GLU A 44 24.37 -14.54 13.24
CA GLU A 44 23.40 -15.38 12.55
C GLU A 44 22.22 -14.47 12.17
N LYS A 45 22.00 -14.36 10.87
CA LYS A 45 20.94 -13.56 10.29
C LYS A 45 19.62 -14.10 10.85
N PRO A 46 18.85 -13.32 11.63
CA PRO A 46 17.58 -13.78 12.16
C PRO A 46 16.68 -14.14 10.97
N THR A 47 16.31 -15.41 10.90
CA THR A 47 15.38 -15.91 9.88
C THR A 47 14.00 -15.86 10.53
N ALA A 48 13.01 -15.25 9.86
CA ALA A 48 11.64 -15.30 10.34
C ALA A 48 11.24 -16.73 10.68
N SER A 49 10.33 -16.89 11.66
CA SER A 49 9.72 -18.18 11.91
C SER A 49 9.12 -18.69 10.59
N PRO A 50 9.54 -19.86 10.05
CA PRO A 50 9.06 -20.39 8.78
C PRO A 50 7.52 -20.44 8.70
N SER A 51 6.85 -20.51 9.85
CA SER A 51 5.40 -20.49 9.97
C SER A 51 4.74 -19.21 9.45
N ALA A 52 5.34 -18.02 9.61
CA ALA A 52 4.67 -16.77 9.28
C ALA A 52 4.68 -16.47 7.77
N GLU A 53 5.79 -16.78 7.08
CA GLU A 53 5.84 -16.74 5.62
C GLU A 53 4.90 -17.79 5.02
N GLN A 54 4.85 -19.00 5.59
CA GLN A 54 3.91 -20.04 5.18
C GLN A 54 2.45 -19.61 5.37
N ASP A 55 2.11 -19.02 6.52
CA ASP A 55 0.77 -18.47 6.80
C ASP A 55 0.40 -17.42 5.74
N PHE A 56 1.32 -16.51 5.41
CA PHE A 56 1.07 -15.50 4.39
C PHE A 56 0.87 -16.09 2.99
N GLN A 57 1.69 -17.06 2.59
CA GLN A 57 1.50 -17.75 1.31
C GLN A 57 0.17 -18.51 1.26
N GLU A 58 -0.27 -19.10 2.38
CA GLU A 58 -1.59 -19.74 2.50
C GLU A 58 -2.71 -18.71 2.27
N LEU A 59 -2.63 -17.53 2.89
CA LEU A 59 -3.60 -16.45 2.71
C LEU A 59 -3.62 -15.93 1.27
N LYS A 60 -2.44 -15.67 0.68
CA LYS A 60 -2.34 -15.24 -0.72
C LYS A 60 -2.98 -16.26 -1.67
N ASN A 61 -2.77 -17.55 -1.43
CA ASN A 61 -3.40 -18.62 -2.22
C ASN A 61 -4.92 -18.65 -2.04
N LYS A 62 -5.44 -18.49 -0.81
CA LYS A 62 -6.88 -18.40 -0.54
C LYS A 62 -7.52 -17.22 -1.26
N ALA A 63 -6.91 -16.04 -1.14
CA ALA A 63 -7.40 -14.83 -1.81
C ALA A 63 -7.36 -14.99 -3.34
N GLN A 64 -6.28 -15.53 -3.87
CA GLN A 64 -6.15 -15.79 -5.30
C GLN A 64 -7.20 -16.76 -5.83
N ALA A 65 -7.54 -17.81 -5.06
CA ALA A 65 -8.55 -18.80 -5.43
C ALA A 65 -9.99 -18.25 -5.40
N ARG A 66 -10.22 -17.13 -4.70
CA ARG A 66 -11.53 -16.46 -4.62
C ARG A 66 -11.76 -15.50 -5.79
N ILE A 67 -10.71 -15.04 -6.45
CA ILE A 67 -10.82 -14.12 -7.59
C ILE A 67 -11.31 -14.91 -8.81
N GLY A 68 -12.57 -14.70 -9.16
CA GLY A 68 -13.20 -15.20 -10.38
C GLY A 68 -13.31 -14.14 -11.46
N GLU A 69 -13.84 -14.54 -12.62
CA GLU A 69 -14.26 -13.61 -13.65
C GLU A 69 -15.42 -12.75 -13.12
N GLY A 70 -15.34 -11.44 -13.33
CA GLY A 70 -16.43 -10.53 -12.99
C GLY A 70 -15.94 -9.21 -12.41
N TRP A 71 -16.90 -8.47 -11.86
CA TRP A 71 -16.62 -7.21 -11.19
C TRP A 71 -16.28 -7.44 -9.72
N LEU A 72 -15.18 -6.82 -9.32
CA LEU A 72 -14.71 -6.73 -7.96
C LEU A 72 -14.78 -5.28 -7.52
N TYR A 73 -15.37 -5.05 -6.36
CA TYR A 73 -15.37 -3.76 -5.71
C TYR A 73 -14.49 -3.84 -4.48
N MET A 74 -13.64 -2.84 -4.31
CA MET A 74 -12.81 -2.67 -3.14
C MET A 74 -12.98 -1.25 -2.64
N ARG A 75 -13.27 -1.12 -1.35
CA ARG A 75 -13.29 0.17 -0.67
C ARG A 75 -12.08 0.25 0.24
N SER A 76 -11.27 1.28 0.09
CA SER A 76 -10.18 1.56 1.01
C SER A 76 -10.51 2.79 1.86
N PHE A 77 -10.11 2.75 3.12
CA PHE A 77 -10.09 3.91 4.00
C PHE A 77 -8.67 4.06 4.53
N GLU A 78 -8.06 5.21 4.27
CA GLU A 78 -6.70 5.50 4.70
C GLU A 78 -6.68 6.77 5.53
N LYS A 79 -5.99 6.70 6.66
CA LYS A 79 -5.80 7.79 7.61
C LYS A 79 -4.34 7.97 7.91
N PHE A 80 -3.90 9.22 7.91
CA PHE A 80 -2.53 9.60 8.23
C PHE A 80 -2.51 10.50 9.46
N ASP A 81 -1.57 10.25 10.36
CA ASP A 81 -1.28 11.17 11.46
C ASP A 81 0.04 11.88 11.16
N VAL A 82 -0.04 13.16 10.82
CA VAL A 82 1.12 14.00 10.48
C VAL A 82 1.04 15.35 11.18
N ASP A 83 2.19 15.95 11.43
CA ASP A 83 2.27 17.33 11.86
C ASP A 83 1.78 18.25 10.72
N PRO A 84 1.10 19.37 11.03
CA PRO A 84 0.70 20.32 10.00
C PRO A 84 1.90 20.79 9.18
N PRO A 85 1.75 20.93 7.84
CA PRO A 85 2.82 21.41 7.00
C PRO A 85 3.25 22.80 7.45
N GLN A 86 4.57 23.01 7.62
CA GLN A 86 5.13 24.31 7.98
C GLN A 86 5.38 25.20 6.75
N GLU A 87 5.46 24.60 5.56
CA GLU A 87 5.67 25.30 4.30
C GLU A 87 4.34 25.71 3.67
N GLU A 88 4.26 26.96 3.24
CA GLU A 88 3.10 27.48 2.53
C GLU A 88 2.95 26.79 1.16
N GLY A 89 1.74 26.29 0.87
CA GLY A 89 1.44 25.58 -0.37
C GLY A 89 1.67 24.07 -0.34
N VAL A 90 2.21 23.50 0.75
CA VAL A 90 2.25 22.05 0.93
C VAL A 90 0.87 21.54 1.35
N ILE A 91 0.32 20.63 0.55
CA ILE A 91 -0.95 19.97 0.84
C ILE A 91 -0.67 18.88 1.88
N PRO A 92 -1.33 18.90 3.06
CA PRO A 92 -1.15 17.83 4.04
C PRO A 92 -1.60 16.49 3.47
N LEU A 93 -1.01 15.41 3.95
CA LEU A 93 -1.62 14.09 3.83
C LEU A 93 -3.00 14.18 4.49
N VAL A 94 -4.04 13.91 3.71
CA VAL A 94 -5.42 13.94 4.19
C VAL A 94 -5.93 12.52 4.28
N ASP A 95 -6.81 12.28 5.24
CA ASP A 95 -7.60 11.06 5.28
C ASP A 95 -8.38 10.93 3.97
N THR A 96 -8.32 9.74 3.37
CA THR A 96 -8.97 9.45 2.09
C THR A 96 -9.84 8.22 2.16
N THR A 97 -10.83 8.18 1.25
CA THR A 97 -11.57 6.97 0.92
C THR A 97 -11.40 6.69 -0.56
N GLY A 98 -11.02 5.46 -0.91
CA GLY A 98 -10.94 4.97 -2.27
C GLY A 98 -12.10 4.02 -2.58
N ASP A 99 -12.74 4.21 -3.72
CA ASP A 99 -13.63 3.21 -4.34
C ASP A 99 -12.96 2.68 -5.60
N LEU A 100 -12.68 1.39 -5.64
CA LEU A 100 -11.96 0.74 -6.72
C LEU A 100 -12.84 -0.35 -7.33
N TRP A 101 -13.09 -0.24 -8.63
CA TRP A 101 -13.93 -1.15 -9.41
C TRP A 101 -13.07 -1.81 -10.47
N TYR A 102 -12.82 -3.10 -10.32
CA TYR A 102 -12.00 -3.89 -11.25
C TYR A 102 -12.88 -4.89 -11.98
N TYR A 103 -12.76 -4.96 -13.31
CA TYR A 103 -13.28 -6.09 -14.06
C TYR A 103 -12.14 -7.08 -14.33
N VAL A 104 -12.26 -8.27 -13.76
CA VAL A 104 -11.30 -9.37 -13.92
C VAL A 104 -11.86 -10.35 -14.95
N ASN A 105 -11.06 -10.72 -15.96
CA ASN A 105 -11.45 -11.70 -16.96
C ASN A 105 -11.24 -13.15 -16.46
N ALA A 106 -11.68 -14.14 -17.25
CA ALA A 106 -11.54 -15.56 -16.91
C ALA A 106 -10.09 -16.04 -16.70
N SER A 107 -9.10 -15.30 -17.20
CA SER A 107 -7.67 -15.60 -17.00
C SER A 107 -7.09 -14.92 -15.75
N GLY A 108 -7.89 -14.17 -14.98
CA GLY A 108 -7.45 -13.44 -13.79
C GLY A 108 -6.78 -12.09 -14.06
N TYR A 109 -6.93 -11.54 -15.27
CA TYR A 109 -6.39 -10.23 -15.65
C TYR A 109 -7.45 -9.14 -15.52
N VAL A 110 -7.04 -7.99 -15.01
CA VAL A 110 -7.81 -6.75 -15.03
C VAL A 110 -7.78 -6.18 -16.44
N GLU A 111 -8.94 -6.14 -17.09
CA GLU A 111 -9.09 -5.57 -18.46
C GLU A 111 -9.61 -4.15 -18.46
N ARG A 112 -10.29 -3.76 -17.38
CA ARG A 112 -10.75 -2.39 -17.17
C ARG A 112 -10.94 -2.12 -15.68
N PHE A 113 -10.76 -0.88 -15.29
CA PHE A 113 -11.05 -0.44 -13.93
C PHE A 113 -11.44 1.03 -13.86
N VAL A 114 -12.09 1.38 -12.74
CA VAL A 114 -12.27 2.76 -12.29
C VAL A 114 -11.84 2.85 -10.83
N THR A 115 -10.95 3.78 -10.50
CA THR A 115 -10.59 4.12 -9.12
C THR A 115 -11.05 5.54 -8.83
N ILE A 116 -11.68 5.77 -7.67
CA ILE A 116 -12.18 7.09 -7.27
C ILE A 116 -11.70 7.38 -5.86
N PHE A 117 -10.82 8.35 -5.71
CA PHE A 117 -10.31 8.81 -4.41
C PHE A 117 -11.05 10.08 -3.97
N ARG A 118 -11.47 10.09 -2.71
CA ARG A 118 -12.21 11.20 -2.10
C ARG A 118 -11.56 11.63 -0.79
N THR A 119 -11.69 12.92 -0.50
CA THR A 119 -11.52 13.45 0.86
C THR A 119 -12.64 12.93 1.78
N MET A 120 -12.43 13.07 3.08
CA MET A 120 -13.45 12.70 4.09
C MET A 120 -14.77 13.48 4.00
N ASP A 121 -14.77 14.69 3.44
CA ASP A 121 -16.00 15.44 3.17
C ASP A 121 -16.69 15.02 1.85
N GLY A 122 -16.18 13.98 1.18
CA GLY A 122 -16.79 13.35 0.01
C GLY A 122 -16.43 13.98 -1.33
N LYS A 123 -15.54 14.98 -1.37
CA LYS A 123 -15.09 15.59 -2.63
C LYS A 123 -14.16 14.63 -3.37
N ILE A 124 -14.40 14.46 -4.67
CA ILE A 124 -13.53 13.68 -5.55
C ILE A 124 -12.21 14.44 -5.72
N GLN A 125 -11.11 13.79 -5.38
CA GLN A 125 -9.75 14.30 -5.57
C GLN A 125 -9.16 13.81 -6.89
N GLN A 126 -9.33 12.53 -7.19
CA GLN A 126 -8.72 11.89 -8.34
C GLN A 126 -9.57 10.72 -8.81
N VAL A 127 -9.65 10.55 -10.13
CA VAL A 127 -10.21 9.35 -10.77
C VAL A 127 -9.18 8.75 -11.73
N GLY A 128 -8.96 7.45 -11.60
CA GLY A 128 -8.21 6.64 -12.56
C GLY A 128 -9.16 5.78 -13.37
N VAL A 129 -9.03 5.78 -14.69
CA VAL A 129 -9.86 4.98 -15.59
C VAL A 129 -8.97 4.19 -16.53
N TYR A 130 -9.10 2.87 -16.56
CA TYR A 130 -8.39 2.01 -17.50
C TYR A 130 -9.38 1.27 -18.38
N SER A 131 -9.24 1.39 -19.70
CA SER A 131 -9.97 0.59 -20.68
C SER A 131 -9.22 0.62 -22.01
N ASP A 132 -9.42 -0.42 -22.83
CA ASP A 132 -8.99 -0.43 -24.24
C ASP A 132 -7.48 -0.18 -24.43
N GLY A 133 -6.66 -0.62 -23.47
CA GLY A 133 -5.20 -0.53 -23.53
C GLY A 133 -4.59 0.81 -23.09
N THR A 134 -5.41 1.73 -22.55
CA THR A 134 -4.93 3.02 -22.04
C THR A 134 -5.55 3.35 -20.68
N ALA A 135 -4.81 4.09 -19.86
CA ALA A 135 -5.26 4.60 -18.57
C ALA A 135 -5.30 6.13 -18.59
N TRP A 136 -6.35 6.71 -18.01
CA TRP A 136 -6.53 8.15 -17.82
C TRP A 136 -6.53 8.51 -16.34
N ASN A 137 -5.75 9.53 -15.97
CA ASN A 137 -5.78 10.13 -14.63
C ASN A 137 -6.37 11.53 -14.73
N THR A 138 -7.52 11.76 -14.08
CA THR A 138 -8.23 13.04 -14.17
C THR A 138 -7.53 14.19 -13.46
N MET A 139 -6.64 13.91 -12.50
CA MET A 139 -5.95 14.95 -11.72
C MET A 139 -4.89 15.66 -12.56
N VAL A 140 -4.15 14.91 -13.39
CA VAL A 140 -3.10 15.44 -14.27
C VAL A 140 -3.52 15.48 -15.75
N ASP A 141 -4.72 14.98 -16.04
CA ASP A 141 -5.30 14.88 -17.38
C ASP A 141 -4.40 14.17 -18.42
N GLU A 142 -3.70 13.15 -17.94
CA GLU A 142 -2.76 12.36 -18.73
C GLU A 142 -3.38 11.03 -19.14
N ILE A 143 -3.20 10.65 -20.41
CA ILE A 143 -3.59 9.35 -20.94
C ILE A 143 -2.30 8.63 -21.32
N VAL A 144 -2.12 7.42 -20.79
CA VAL A 144 -0.93 6.60 -21.01
C VAL A 144 -1.32 5.21 -21.49
N GLU A 145 -0.47 4.56 -22.27
CA GLU A 145 -0.64 3.15 -22.61
C GLU A 145 -0.49 2.28 -21.35
N MET A 146 -1.35 1.28 -21.22
CA MET A 146 -1.35 0.33 -20.10
C MET A 146 -1.79 -1.05 -20.58
N ALA A 147 -0.95 -2.06 -20.34
CA ALA A 147 -1.29 -3.44 -20.62
C ALA A 147 -2.19 -4.02 -19.51
N PRO A 148 -3.05 -5.02 -19.82
CA PRO A 148 -3.75 -5.77 -18.80
C PRO A 148 -2.78 -6.38 -17.80
N PHE A 149 -3.16 -6.42 -16.54
CA PHE A 149 -2.32 -6.94 -15.45
C PHE A 149 -3.10 -7.94 -14.61
N ARG A 150 -2.40 -8.88 -13.97
CA ARG A 150 -3.05 -9.83 -13.08
C ARG A 150 -3.51 -9.10 -11.82
N PHE A 151 -4.74 -9.33 -11.38
CA PHE A 151 -5.14 -8.84 -10.07
C PHE A 151 -4.39 -9.63 -8.99
N GLU A 152 -3.67 -8.92 -8.13
CA GLU A 152 -3.02 -9.50 -6.95
C GLU A 152 -3.66 -8.93 -5.68
N PRO A 153 -4.04 -9.78 -4.70
CA PRO A 153 -4.48 -9.30 -3.40
C PRO A 153 -3.43 -8.40 -2.74
N SER A 154 -3.86 -7.29 -2.17
CA SER A 154 -2.99 -6.34 -1.49
C SER A 154 -2.22 -6.99 -0.34
N ASP A 155 -0.91 -6.74 -0.27
CA ASP A 155 -0.05 -7.17 0.85
C ASP A 155 0.62 -6.02 1.61
N TYR A 156 0.52 -4.80 1.06
CA TYR A 156 1.07 -3.57 1.61
C TYR A 156 2.53 -3.67 2.05
N GLY A 157 3.33 -4.46 1.34
CA GLY A 157 4.75 -4.62 1.63
C GLY A 157 5.05 -5.50 2.84
N LEU A 158 4.07 -6.28 3.33
CA LEU A 158 4.29 -7.27 4.38
C LEU A 158 5.52 -8.17 4.13
N PRO A 159 5.82 -8.62 2.89
CA PRO A 159 6.99 -9.45 2.64
C PRO A 159 8.34 -8.81 3.02
N TYR A 160 8.43 -7.47 3.06
CA TYR A 160 9.62 -6.79 3.58
C TYR A 160 9.81 -7.01 5.08
N GLY A 161 8.71 -7.15 5.82
CA GLY A 161 8.68 -7.44 7.25
C GLY A 161 9.24 -8.81 7.62
N PHE A 162 9.20 -9.81 6.73
CA PHE A 162 9.72 -11.16 6.99
C PHE A 162 11.22 -11.22 7.30
N ARG A 163 11.96 -10.14 7.03
CA ARG A 163 13.37 -10.03 7.38
C ARG A 163 13.58 -9.54 8.82
N SER A 164 12.53 -9.09 9.49
CA SER A 164 12.62 -8.62 10.87
C SER A 164 12.73 -9.79 11.84
N PRO A 165 13.67 -9.76 12.81
CA PRO A 165 13.74 -10.76 13.87
C PRO A 165 12.46 -10.80 14.72
N ASP A 166 11.77 -9.67 14.83
CA ASP A 166 10.58 -9.52 15.67
C ASP A 166 9.28 -9.86 14.93
N PHE A 167 9.39 -10.36 13.70
CA PHE A 167 8.23 -10.72 12.89
C PHE A 167 7.49 -11.92 13.48
N LYS A 168 6.19 -11.75 13.72
CA LYS A 168 5.30 -12.75 14.31
C LYS A 168 4.00 -12.84 13.51
N SER A 169 3.47 -14.06 13.37
CA SER A 169 2.08 -14.28 12.98
C SER A 169 1.28 -14.84 14.17
N GLN A 170 0.00 -14.50 14.25
CA GLN A 170 -0.93 -15.02 15.23
C GLN A 170 -2.31 -15.19 14.60
N LYS A 171 -2.88 -16.39 14.72
CA LYS A 171 -4.28 -16.65 14.38
C LYS A 171 -5.14 -16.28 15.60
N THR A 172 -6.19 -15.50 15.38
CA THR A 172 -7.11 -15.07 16.44
C THR A 172 -8.53 -14.88 15.90
N VAL A 173 -9.49 -14.69 16.79
CA VAL A 173 -10.88 -14.37 16.43
C VAL A 173 -11.18 -12.96 16.94
N LEU A 174 -11.67 -12.10 16.07
CA LEU A 174 -12.11 -10.75 16.44
C LEU A 174 -13.42 -10.80 17.22
N GLU A 175 -13.78 -9.69 17.89
CA GLU A 175 -15.02 -9.60 18.70
C GLU A 175 -16.30 -9.87 17.89
N ASN A 176 -16.29 -9.59 16.59
CA ASN A 176 -17.37 -9.88 15.67
C ASN A 176 -17.43 -11.35 15.21
N GLY A 177 -16.57 -12.22 15.74
CA GLY A 177 -16.48 -13.64 15.40
C GLY A 177 -15.67 -13.95 14.14
N LEU A 178 -15.08 -12.94 13.47
CA LEU A 178 -14.26 -13.16 12.28
C LEU A 178 -12.90 -13.76 12.66
N GLU A 179 -12.58 -14.91 12.08
CA GLU A 179 -11.25 -15.51 12.18
C GLU A 179 -10.25 -14.71 11.34
N VAL A 180 -9.13 -14.32 11.95
CA VAL A 180 -8.11 -13.50 11.30
C VAL A 180 -6.71 -14.03 11.58
N VAL A 181 -5.80 -13.71 10.65
CA VAL A 181 -4.35 -13.85 10.86
C VAL A 181 -3.77 -12.47 10.99
N ARG A 182 -3.15 -12.19 12.14
CA ARG A 182 -2.44 -10.96 12.42
C ARG A 182 -0.95 -11.18 12.24
N PHE A 183 -0.30 -10.30 11.49
CA PHE A 183 1.15 -10.21 11.40
C PHE A 183 1.61 -8.95 12.09
N THR A 184 2.62 -9.06 12.95
CA THR A 184 3.20 -7.91 13.65
C THR A 184 4.71 -7.95 13.54
N PHE A 185 5.32 -6.79 13.36
CA PHE A 185 6.75 -6.63 13.60
C PHE A 185 7.05 -5.24 14.12
N THR A 186 8.11 -5.16 14.90
CA THR A 186 8.66 -3.90 15.37
C THR A 186 10.03 -3.72 14.74
N LYS A 187 10.33 -2.50 14.31
CA LYS A 187 11.64 -2.07 13.86
C LYS A 187 12.12 -0.99 14.81
N GLN A 188 13.15 -1.32 15.58
CA GLN A 188 13.88 -0.34 16.37
C GLN A 188 14.78 0.47 15.45
N ALA A 189 14.82 1.79 15.63
CA ALA A 189 15.77 2.64 14.94
C ALA A 189 17.16 2.44 15.55
N GLU A 190 18.20 2.33 14.72
CA GLU A 190 19.59 2.26 15.21
C GLU A 190 19.98 3.52 16.00
N LYS A 191 19.37 4.65 15.63
CA LYS A 191 19.50 5.96 16.26
C LYS A 191 18.18 6.72 16.08
N PRO A 192 17.77 7.54 17.06
CA PRO A 192 16.57 8.38 16.92
C PRO A 192 16.65 9.23 15.66
N TYR A 193 15.54 9.38 14.92
CA TYR A 193 15.50 10.16 13.69
C TYR A 193 14.22 10.99 13.57
N LYS A 194 14.29 12.10 12.84
CA LYS A 194 13.14 12.95 12.54
C LYS A 194 12.53 12.55 11.20
N SER A 195 11.21 12.33 11.17
CA SER A 195 10.46 12.21 9.91
C SER A 195 10.05 13.59 9.40
N LEU A 196 9.88 13.72 8.08
CA LEU A 196 9.27 14.90 7.47
C LEU A 196 7.81 15.08 7.92
N ASP A 197 7.13 13.98 8.27
CA ASP A 197 5.74 13.98 8.73
C ASP A 197 5.61 14.40 10.20
N TYR A 198 6.71 14.49 10.94
CA TYR A 198 6.72 14.71 12.40
C TYR A 198 7.75 15.75 12.82
N GLN A 199 7.82 16.86 12.09
CA GLN A 199 8.84 17.88 12.33
C GLN A 199 8.75 18.51 13.73
N ALA A 200 7.53 18.70 14.25
CA ALA A 200 7.25 19.30 15.55
C ALA A 200 7.28 18.29 16.70
N SER A 201 7.13 16.99 16.43
CA SER A 201 7.16 15.91 17.43
C SER A 201 8.57 15.51 17.86
N ALA A 202 8.78 14.79 18.95
CA ALA A 202 10.10 14.23 19.29
C ALA A 202 10.60 13.24 18.21
N PRO A 203 11.93 12.97 18.11
CA PRO A 203 12.46 11.97 17.17
C PRO A 203 11.84 10.58 17.37
N ILE A 204 11.63 9.84 16.29
CA ILE A 204 11.16 8.46 16.29
C ILE A 204 12.29 7.53 16.73
N VAL A 205 11.96 6.58 17.62
CA VAL A 205 12.87 5.52 18.09
C VAL A 205 12.42 4.13 17.67
N SER A 206 11.14 3.91 17.39
CA SER A 206 10.65 2.62 16.89
C SER A 206 9.44 2.77 15.99
N HIS A 207 9.25 1.79 15.11
CA HIS A 207 8.06 1.64 14.28
C HIS A 207 7.49 0.22 14.44
N GLU A 208 6.24 0.10 14.84
CA GLU A 208 5.50 -1.16 14.89
C GLU A 208 4.46 -1.18 13.79
N SER A 209 4.43 -2.27 13.01
CA SER A 209 3.41 -2.49 11.99
C SER A 209 2.59 -3.73 12.33
N SER A 210 1.27 -3.61 12.23
CA SER A 210 0.29 -4.70 12.42
C SER A 210 -0.56 -4.83 11.16
N TYR A 211 -0.59 -6.01 10.56
CA TYR A 211 -1.39 -6.35 9.38
C TYR A 211 -2.41 -7.40 9.78
N VAL A 212 -3.64 -7.27 9.30
CA VAL A 212 -4.74 -8.19 9.61
C VAL A 212 -5.33 -8.69 8.30
N PHE A 213 -5.45 -10.01 8.20
CA PHE A 213 -6.05 -10.70 7.06
C PHE A 213 -7.21 -11.57 7.54
N ASP A 214 -8.25 -11.68 6.74
CA ASP A 214 -9.30 -12.67 6.92
C ASP A 214 -8.71 -14.08 6.74
N ALA A 215 -8.81 -14.93 7.76
CA ALA A 215 -8.21 -16.27 7.74
C ALA A 215 -8.91 -17.23 6.76
N VAL A 216 -10.17 -16.97 6.41
CA VAL A 216 -11.02 -17.77 5.54
C VAL A 216 -10.87 -17.36 4.08
N SER A 217 -10.97 -16.05 3.80
CA SER A 217 -10.91 -15.53 2.44
C SER A 217 -9.47 -15.24 1.98
N GLY A 218 -8.56 -14.97 2.93
CA GLY A 218 -7.17 -14.60 2.65
C GLY A 218 -6.97 -13.12 2.32
N PHE A 219 -8.04 -12.33 2.22
CA PHE A 219 -7.93 -10.91 1.88
C PHE A 219 -7.43 -10.08 3.05
N PHE A 220 -6.70 -9.03 2.70
CA PHE A 220 -6.30 -7.99 3.63
C PHE A 220 -7.55 -7.28 4.18
N ILE A 221 -7.51 -6.99 5.48
CA ILE A 221 -8.55 -6.23 6.18
C ILE A 221 -7.99 -4.87 6.59
N SER A 222 -6.84 -4.86 7.26
CA SER A 222 -6.29 -3.60 7.79
C SER A 222 -4.81 -3.63 8.05
N LYS A 223 -4.18 -2.45 8.01
CA LYS A 223 -2.81 -2.19 8.44
C LYS A 223 -2.81 -1.03 9.42
N THR A 224 -2.01 -1.16 10.47
CA THR A 224 -1.77 -0.08 11.43
C THR A 224 -0.29 0.05 11.66
N ASP A 225 0.21 1.26 11.49
CA ASP A 225 1.60 1.64 11.74
C ASP A 225 1.64 2.58 12.95
N ILE A 226 2.35 2.18 14.00
CA ILE A 226 2.52 2.94 15.23
C ILE A 226 3.98 3.34 15.36
N VAL A 227 4.24 4.65 15.48
CA VAL A 227 5.57 5.16 15.79
C VAL A 227 5.66 5.46 17.29
N THR A 228 6.78 5.11 17.90
CA THR A 228 7.13 5.53 19.26
C THR A 228 8.24 6.57 19.17
N MET A 229 8.06 7.67 19.89
CA MET A 229 9.00 8.78 19.96
C MET A 229 9.95 8.65 21.16
N GLU A 230 11.05 9.40 21.15
CA GLU A 230 12.06 9.41 22.21
C GLU A 230 11.52 9.86 23.58
N ASP A 231 10.48 10.71 23.59
CA ASP A 231 9.78 11.13 24.81
C ASP A 231 8.77 10.09 25.34
N GLY A 232 8.66 8.94 24.68
CA GLY A 232 7.74 7.85 25.02
C GLY A 232 6.34 7.98 24.41
N THR A 233 6.04 9.08 23.71
CA THR A 233 4.75 9.27 23.03
C THR A 233 4.60 8.27 21.89
N GLN A 234 3.38 7.76 21.69
CA GLN A 234 3.03 6.91 20.57
C GLN A 234 2.00 7.59 19.67
N ARG A 235 2.15 7.41 18.35
CA ARG A 235 1.23 7.96 17.34
C ARG A 235 0.91 6.89 16.30
N VAL A 236 -0.35 6.83 15.87
CA VAL A 236 -0.79 5.94 14.78
C VAL A 236 -0.49 6.66 13.46
N PHE A 237 0.71 6.44 12.93
CA PHE A 237 1.19 7.11 11.73
C PHE A 237 0.31 6.84 10.51
N THR A 238 -0.09 5.58 10.33
CA THR A 238 -0.98 5.20 9.24
C THR A 238 -1.96 4.16 9.72
N TYR A 239 -3.23 4.37 9.38
CA TYR A 239 -4.28 3.36 9.48
C TYR A 239 -4.89 3.16 8.10
N LEU A 240 -4.95 1.91 7.67
CA LEU A 240 -5.53 1.53 6.40
C LEU A 240 -6.49 0.38 6.63
N GLU A 241 -7.66 0.45 6.01
CA GLU A 241 -8.68 -0.59 6.05
C GLU A 241 -9.22 -0.84 4.64
N GLU A 242 -9.47 -2.09 4.30
CA GLU A 242 -10.09 -2.49 3.04
C GLU A 242 -11.32 -3.37 3.26
N GLU A 243 -12.35 -3.10 2.46
CA GLU A 243 -13.52 -3.97 2.29
C GLU A 243 -13.54 -4.44 0.83
N ILE A 244 -13.76 -5.73 0.61
CA ILE A 244 -13.82 -6.31 -0.75
C ILE A 244 -15.13 -7.04 -0.99
N LYS A 245 -15.70 -6.85 -2.19
CA LYS A 245 -16.94 -7.50 -2.66
C LYS A 245 -16.75 -8.07 -4.05
N PHE A 246 -17.27 -9.27 -4.26
CA PHE A 246 -17.26 -9.98 -5.54
C PHE A 246 -18.64 -9.97 -6.17
N ASP A 247 -18.69 -10.16 -7.49
CA ASP A 247 -19.91 -10.31 -8.27
C ASP A 247 -20.89 -9.13 -8.11
N VAL A 248 -20.34 -7.93 -7.87
CA VAL A 248 -21.12 -6.71 -7.69
C VAL A 248 -21.13 -5.88 -8.97
N LYS A 249 -22.30 -5.40 -9.38
CA LYS A 249 -22.42 -4.54 -10.56
C LYS A 249 -21.99 -3.10 -10.22
N PRO A 250 -21.08 -2.48 -10.98
CA PRO A 250 -20.76 -1.06 -10.80
C PRO A 250 -21.99 -0.18 -11.02
N PRO A 251 -22.16 0.88 -10.22
CA PRO A 251 -23.23 1.85 -10.44
C PRO A 251 -22.99 2.63 -11.74
N SER A 252 -24.05 3.24 -12.28
CA SER A 252 -24.01 3.88 -13.60
C SER A 252 -23.08 5.09 -13.68
N ASP A 253 -22.91 5.81 -12.58
CA ASP A 253 -21.97 6.93 -12.46
C ASP A 253 -20.51 6.46 -12.56
N VAL A 254 -20.17 5.30 -11.98
CA VAL A 254 -18.85 4.68 -12.15
C VAL A 254 -18.64 4.28 -13.62
N LEU A 255 -19.65 3.66 -14.26
CA LEU A 255 -19.54 3.25 -15.66
C LEU A 255 -19.43 4.45 -16.62
N ALA A 256 -20.00 5.61 -16.27
CA ALA A 256 -19.92 6.82 -17.09
C ALA A 256 -18.48 7.32 -17.29
N TYR A 257 -17.55 6.98 -16.39
CA TYR A 257 -16.15 7.36 -16.54
C TYR A 257 -15.46 6.73 -17.76
N PHE A 258 -15.90 5.56 -18.22
CA PHE A 258 -15.38 4.98 -19.46
C PHE A 258 -15.75 5.83 -20.69
N GLU A 259 -16.98 6.35 -20.74
CA GLU A 259 -17.40 7.25 -21.82
C GLU A 259 -16.70 8.60 -21.75
N LEU A 260 -16.48 9.14 -20.55
CA LEU A 260 -15.71 10.38 -20.35
C LEU A 260 -14.27 10.21 -20.84
N LYS A 261 -13.61 9.08 -20.52
CA LYS A 261 -12.27 8.77 -21.02
C LYS A 261 -12.24 8.74 -22.54
N LYS A 262 -13.19 8.03 -23.17
CA LYS A 262 -13.28 7.92 -24.62
C LYS A 262 -13.43 9.29 -25.30
N GLN A 263 -14.30 10.15 -24.78
CA GLN A 263 -14.45 11.52 -25.27
C GLN A 263 -13.16 12.33 -25.12
N ARG A 264 -12.40 12.11 -24.04
CA ARG A 264 -11.11 12.78 -23.83
C ARG A 264 -10.05 12.30 -24.83
N GLU A 265 -10.03 11.01 -25.16
CA GLU A 265 -9.15 10.42 -26.18
C GLU A 265 -9.42 11.01 -27.57
N GLU A 266 -10.69 11.20 -27.94
CA GLU A 266 -11.09 11.77 -29.23
C GLU A 266 -10.72 13.27 -29.39
N GLN A 267 -10.40 13.96 -28.29
CA GLN A 267 -10.01 15.37 -28.29
C GLN A 267 -8.49 15.60 -28.36
N LYS A 268 -7.67 14.56 -28.19
CA LYS A 268 -6.20 14.63 -28.27
C LYS A 268 -5.71 14.26 -29.67
#